data_AF-A0A3P7NK99-F1
#
_entry.id   AF-A0A3P7NK99-F1
#
_cell.length_a   1.000
_cell.length_b   1.000
_cell.length_c   1.000
_cell.angle_alpha   90.00
_cell.angle_beta   90.00
_cell.angle_gamma   90.00
#
_symmetry.space_group_name_H-M   'P 1'
#
loop_
_entity.id
_entity.type
_entity.pdbx_description
1 polymer ?
#
loop_
_entity_poly.entity_id
_entity_poly.type
_entity_poly.pdbx_seq_one_letter_code
_entity_poly.pdbx_strand_id
1 'polypeptide(L)' 'MGRVASGYFKHEGHWKKLGIRYPLAPQIFEIIEHNPVIRKGDLIAASCRMDSHHKTVPTPIGSIELLMGVLV' A
#
# COMPACT_ATOMS: atom_id res chain seq x y z
N MET A 1 -1.93 -14.24 -0.72
CA MET A 1 -2.11 -13.47 -1.96
C MET A 1 -2.90 -12.21 -1.66
N GLY A 2 -2.60 -11.12 -2.37
CA GLY A 2 -2.96 -9.76 -1.96
C GLY A 2 -4.44 -9.54 -1.73
N ARG A 3 -4.82 -9.16 -0.50
CA ARG A 3 -6.19 -8.77 -0.13
C ARG A 3 -6.32 -7.26 -0.04
N VAL A 4 -5.37 -6.59 0.58
CA VAL A 4 -5.38 -5.13 0.73
C VAL A 4 -3.95 -4.67 0.70
N ALA A 5 -3.68 -3.60 -0.02
CA ALA A 5 -2.46 -2.84 0.11
C ALA A 5 -2.84 -1.41 0.53
N SER A 6 -2.16 -0.88 1.54
CA SER A 6 -2.41 0.46 2.06
C SER A 6 -1.12 1.20 2.34
N GLY A 7 -1.14 2.51 2.12
CA GLY A 7 -0.03 3.42 2.37
C GLY A 7 -0.48 4.59 3.23
N TYR A 8 0.35 4.95 4.21
CA TYR A 8 0.14 6.06 5.13
C TYR A 8 1.44 6.83 5.33
N PHE A 9 1.31 8.10 5.69
CA PHE A 9 2.41 8.89 6.23
C PHE A 9 2.05 9.43 7.59
N LYS A 10 3.04 9.58 8.47
CA LYS A 10 2.91 10.15 9.80
C LYS A 10 3.45 11.57 9.78
N HIS A 11 2.59 12.52 10.07
CA HIS A 11 2.93 13.93 10.19
C HIS A 11 2.50 14.44 11.56
N GLU A 12 3.42 15.05 12.31
CA GLU A 12 3.13 15.62 13.65
C GLU A 12 2.43 14.61 14.58
N GLY A 13 2.88 13.35 14.59
CA GLY A 13 2.29 12.30 15.43
C GLY A 13 1.08 11.57 14.82
N HIS A 14 0.46 12.10 13.76
CA HIS A 14 -0.80 11.61 13.21
C HIS A 14 -0.60 10.86 11.89
N TRP A 15 -1.24 9.70 11.75
CA TRP A 15 -1.25 8.93 10.51
C TRP A 15 -2.29 9.46 9.54
N LYS A 16 -1.86 9.81 8.33
CA LYS A 16 -2.68 10.26 7.21
C LYS A 16 -2.59 9.24 6.08
N LYS A 17 -3.74 8.90 5.48
CA LYS A 17 -3.87 7.86 4.43
C LYS A 17 -3.40 8.42 3.09
N LEU A 18 -2.41 7.78 2.47
CA LEU A 18 -2.03 8.06 1.07
C LEU A 18 -2.94 7.31 0.10
N GLY A 19 -3.20 6.03 0.38
CA GLY A 19 -4.04 5.21 -0.48
C GLY A 19 -4.38 3.86 0.15
N ILE A 20 -5.48 3.26 -0.28
CA ILE A 20 -5.87 1.90 0.09
C ILE A 20 -6.54 1.25 -1.12
N ARG A 21 -6.07 0.06 -1.50
CA ARG A 21 -6.51 -0.60 -2.73
C ARG A 21 -6.61 -2.11 -2.58
N TYR A 22 -7.47 -2.68 -3.41
CA TYR A 22 -7.55 -4.10 -3.65
C TYR A 22 -6.50 -4.50 -4.70
N PRO A 23 -5.46 -5.29 -4.37
CA PRO A 23 -4.35 -5.54 -5.28
C PRO A 23 -4.69 -6.36 -6.54
N LEU A 24 -5.85 -7.01 -6.59
CA LEU A 24 -6.30 -7.74 -7.78
C LEU A 24 -7.16 -6.88 -8.72
N ALA A 25 -7.47 -5.63 -8.34
CA ALA A 25 -8.02 -4.64 -9.28
C ALA A 25 -6.92 -4.19 -10.27
N PRO A 26 -7.26 -3.46 -11.35
CA PRO A 26 -6.26 -2.91 -12.28
C PRO A 26 -5.18 -2.11 -11.53
N GLN A 27 -3.92 -2.49 -11.75
CA GLN A 27 -2.75 -1.88 -11.10
C GLN A 27 -2.34 -0.61 -11.84
N ILE A 28 -3.23 0.38 -11.82
CA ILE A 28 -3.01 1.70 -12.41
C ILE A 28 -2.59 2.71 -11.34
N PHE A 29 -1.91 3.77 -11.77
CA PHE A 29 -1.73 4.94 -10.93
C PHE A 29 -3.04 5.68 -10.77
N GLU A 30 -3.37 6.01 -9.53
CA GLU A 30 -4.52 6.85 -9.25
C GLU A 30 -4.11 8.19 -8.65
N ILE A 31 -4.96 9.17 -8.91
CA ILE A 31 -4.90 10.49 -8.31
C ILE A 31 -5.42 10.38 -6.88
N ILE A 32 -4.70 10.99 -5.96
CA ILE A 32 -5.14 11.18 -4.58
C ILE A 32 -5.98 12.46 -4.49
N GLU A 33 -7.17 12.35 -3.90
CA GLU A 33 -8.12 13.48 -3.79
C GLU A 33 -7.60 14.64 -2.94
N HIS A 34 -6.66 14.36 -2.04
CA HIS A 34 -5.99 15.36 -1.22
C HIS A 34 -4.52 15.39 -1.61
N ASN A 35 -3.92 16.58 -1.64
CA ASN A 35 -2.49 16.77 -1.90
C ASN A 35 -1.72 16.73 -0.57
N PRO A 36 -1.21 15.56 -0.13
CA PRO A 36 -0.43 15.47 1.10
C PRO A 36 0.91 16.19 0.91
N VAL A 37 1.19 17.14 1.80
CA VAL A 37 2.53 17.74 1.89
C VAL A 37 3.37 16.85 2.80
N ILE A 38 4.25 16.05 2.22
CA ILE A 38 5.22 15.22 2.95
C ILE A 38 6.49 16.04 3.14
N ARG A 39 6.93 16.21 4.38
CA ARG A 39 8.11 17.01 4.75
C ARG A 39 9.24 16.12 5.27
N LYS A 40 10.45 16.67 5.25
CA LYS A 40 11.62 16.01 5.87
C LYS A 40 11.34 15.75 7.35
N GLY A 41 11.43 14.49 7.76
CA GLY A 41 11.12 14.04 9.13
C GLY A 41 9.80 13.28 9.27
N ASP A 42 8.93 13.32 8.26
CA ASP A 42 7.74 12.49 8.23
C ASP A 42 8.08 11.01 8.00
N LEU A 43 7.30 10.10 8.59
CA LEU A 43 7.48 8.66 8.40
C LEU A 43 6.48 8.16 7.37
N ILE A 44 6.93 7.36 6.40
CA ILE A 44 6.06 6.69 5.43
C ILE A 44 6.03 5.21 5.78
N ALA A 45 4.82 4.63 5.81
CA ALA A 45 4.62 3.22 6.05
C ALA A 45 3.60 2.65 5.06
N ALA A 46 3.88 1.44 4.57
CA ALA A 46 2.95 0.67 3.76
C ALA A 46 2.69 -0.68 4.42
N SER A 47 1.48 -1.19 4.29
CA SER A 47 1.07 -2.50 4.79
C SER A 47 0.36 -3.27 3.69
N CYS A 48 0.73 -4.54 3.55
CA CYS A 48 0.12 -5.46 2.60
C CYS A 48 -0.47 -6.64 3.36
N ARG A 49 -1.79 -6.80 3.28
CA ARG A 49 -2.48 -7.97 3.80
C ARG A 49 -2.51 -9.04 2.74
N MET A 50 -2.03 -10.22 3.09
CA MET A 50 -1.95 -11.38 2.20
C MET A 50 -2.77 -12.53 2.78
N ASP A 51 -3.44 -13.27 1.89
CA ASP A 51 -4.25 -14.42 2.24
C ASP A 51 -3.68 -15.73 1.63
N SER A 52 -3.25 -16.66 2.48
CA SER A 52 -2.65 -17.93 2.08
C SER A 52 -3.59 -19.14 2.20
N HIS A 53 -4.92 -18.97 2.33
CA HIS A 53 -5.85 -20.10 2.57
C HIS A 53 -5.73 -21.27 1.57
N HIS A 54 -5.30 -21.00 0.33
CA HIS A 54 -5.13 -22.03 -0.71
C HIS A 54 -3.66 -22.40 -1.00
N LYS A 55 -2.73 -21.99 -0.14
CA LYS A 55 -1.30 -22.30 -0.30
C LYS A 55 -0.90 -23.37 0.71
N THR A 56 -0.33 -24.46 0.20
CA THR A 56 0.19 -25.58 0.99
C THR A 56 1.66 -25.42 1.37
N VAL A 57 2.35 -24.46 0.75
CA VAL A 57 3.76 -24.14 1.00
C VAL A 57 3.95 -22.62 1.20
N PRO A 58 4.98 -22.19 1.98
CA PRO A 58 5.31 -20.77 2.13
C PRO A 58 5.56 -20.11 0.77
N THR A 59 5.00 -18.91 0.56
CA THR A 59 5.20 -18.15 -0.68
C THR A 59 6.19 -17.01 -0.41
N PRO A 60 7.37 -16.99 -1.06
CA PRO A 60 8.37 -15.95 -0.84
C PRO A 60 7.95 -14.61 -1.47
N ILE A 61 8.49 -13.52 -0.91
CA ILE A 61 8.41 -12.19 -1.53
C ILE A 61 9.25 -12.25 -2.83
N GLY A 62 8.64 -11.86 -3.95
CA GLY A 62 9.22 -11.99 -5.30
C GLY A 62 8.42 -12.91 -6.22
N SER A 63 7.64 -13.84 -5.67
CA SER A 63 6.66 -14.65 -6.43
C SER A 63 5.24 -14.08 -6.36
N ILE A 64 5.08 -12.92 -5.73
CA ILE A 64 3.79 -12.25 -5.49
C ILE A 64 3.89 -10.85 -6.08
N GLU A 65 2.94 -10.53 -6.96
CA GLU A 65 2.80 -9.18 -7.51
C GLU A 65 1.90 -8.33 -6.59
N LEU A 66 2.45 -7.21 -6.12
CA LEU A 66 1.77 -6.21 -5.31
C LEU A 66 2.25 -4.85 -5.79
N LEU A 67 1.38 -4.10 -6.44
CA LEU A 67 1.69 -2.78 -6.97
C LEU A 67 0.67 -1.79 -6.44
N MET A 68 1.16 -0.85 -5.65
CA MET A 68 0.44 0.37 -5.30
C MET A 68 1.20 1.53 -5.92
N GLY A 69 0.72 1.98 -7.08
CA GLY A 69 1.17 3.21 -7.69
C GLY A 69 0.27 4.35 -7.24
N VAL A 70 0.85 5.38 -6.64
CA VAL A 70 0.16 6.66 -6.37
C VAL A 70 0.91 7.75 -7.13
N LEU A 71 0.18 8.54 -7.92
CA LEU A 71 0.72 9.74 -8.53
C LEU A 71 0.52 10.90 -7.54
N VAL A 72 1.61 11.50 -7.10
CA VAL A 72 1.64 12.69 -6.21
C VAL A 72 2.08 13.90 -7.01
#